data_AF-A0A1S9AP51-F1
#
_entry.id   AF-A0A1S9AP51-F1
#
_cell.length_a   1.000
_cell.length_b   1.000
_cell.length_c   1.000
_cell.angle_alpha   90.00
_cell.angle_beta   90.00
_cell.angle_gamma   90.00
#
_symmetry.space_group_name_H-M   'P 1'
#
loop_
_entity.id
_entity.type
_entity.pdbx_description
1 polymer ?
#
loop_
_entity_poly.entity_id
_entity_poly.type
_entity_poly.pdbx_seq_one_letter_code
_entity_poly.pdbx_strand_id
1 'polypeptide(L)'
;MPATKPSAVDVARNAYAQAYQELAKMLDGRYPLSFKRAVFLSENAYFDNRLSYDEFNAQITTLAQVCRLLKSANDPYFLYDRADKEQVARNAAVFMLLKDSTRLGKGRTLAPYRYDFDDFNGDRDWRNMFVTKLLVTHRGNCHSLPFLYKILAEETGAPAWLALAPNHIYLKQHNEKDGWYNTELTSRTFPNDAWLTASGYISKQTIVSGIYMDTLSAQQSVALCLVDLAKGCERRLGPVAAEPFVLQCTELALQHFPHYINAQLLRAEALRRQFERQTNAADSQRAYAAMEAAYTRIFETGYREMPAPMYAEWLQAVVKEKAKYQTQH
;
A
#
# COMPACT_ATOMS: atom_id res chain seq x y z
N MET A 1 -10.25 6.47 45.05
CA MET A 1 -9.73 7.48 44.10
C MET A 1 -10.40 7.23 42.76
N PRO A 2 -11.10 8.19 42.15
CA PRO A 2 -11.67 8.00 40.83
C PRO A 2 -10.53 7.92 39.81
N ALA A 3 -10.51 6.87 38.99
CA ALA A 3 -9.53 6.73 37.91
C ALA A 3 -9.63 7.94 36.98
N THR A 4 -8.55 8.68 36.82
CA THR A 4 -8.44 9.78 35.86
C THR A 4 -8.68 9.24 34.45
N LYS A 5 -9.62 9.86 33.71
CA LYS A 5 -9.88 9.48 32.32
C LYS A 5 -8.59 9.65 31.49
N PRO A 6 -8.26 8.71 30.57
CA PRO A 6 -7.07 8.82 29.73
C PRO A 6 -7.09 10.10 28.88
N SER A 7 -5.93 10.70 28.64
CA SER A 7 -5.84 11.84 27.71
C SER A 7 -6.07 11.38 26.26
N ALA A 8 -6.42 12.30 25.36
CA ALA A 8 -6.59 11.98 23.94
C ALA A 8 -5.29 11.41 23.31
N VAL A 9 -4.12 11.86 23.77
CA VAL A 9 -2.82 11.35 23.34
C VAL A 9 -2.61 9.91 23.83
N ASP A 10 -3.01 9.59 25.07
CA ASP A 10 -2.89 8.23 25.60
C ASP A 10 -3.84 7.26 24.89
N VAL A 11 -5.06 7.70 24.57
CA VAL A 11 -6.00 6.91 23.76
C VAL A 11 -5.39 6.58 22.39
N ALA A 12 -4.86 7.59 21.69
CA ALA A 12 -4.24 7.38 20.39
C ALA A 12 -3.02 6.44 20.47
N ARG A 13 -2.12 6.65 21.44
CA ARG A 13 -0.95 5.76 21.65
C ARG A 13 -1.37 4.32 21.92
N ASN A 14 -2.39 4.10 22.74
CA ASN A 14 -2.91 2.77 23.01
C ASN A 14 -3.48 2.12 21.75
N ALA A 15 -4.19 2.87 20.90
CA ALA A 15 -4.71 2.36 19.64
C ALA A 15 -3.59 1.89 18.70
N TYR A 16 -2.55 2.70 18.53
CA TYR A 16 -1.36 2.35 17.74
C TYR A 16 -0.59 1.15 18.32
N ALA A 17 -0.42 1.10 19.64
CA ALA A 17 0.25 -0.01 20.30
C ALA A 17 -0.52 -1.34 20.12
N GLN A 18 -1.85 -1.32 20.23
CA GLN A 18 -2.68 -2.51 20.01
C GLN A 18 -2.57 -3.03 18.57
N ALA A 19 -2.66 -2.12 17.59
CA ALA A 19 -2.48 -2.48 16.18
C ALA A 19 -1.09 -3.06 15.92
N TYR A 20 -0.03 -2.46 16.46
CA TYR A 20 1.34 -2.98 16.34
C TYR A 20 1.45 -4.40 16.89
N GLN A 21 0.88 -4.67 18.07
CA GLN A 21 0.96 -6.00 18.69
C GLN A 21 0.26 -7.08 17.84
N GLU A 22 -0.87 -6.76 17.21
CA GLU A 22 -1.52 -7.70 16.28
C GLU A 22 -0.69 -7.93 15.02
N LEU A 23 -0.15 -6.87 14.41
CA LEU A 23 0.73 -6.99 13.25
C LEU A 23 1.99 -7.81 13.57
N ALA A 24 2.61 -7.57 14.73
CA ALA A 24 3.78 -8.33 15.18
C ALA A 24 3.45 -9.82 15.33
N LYS A 25 2.30 -10.15 15.92
CA LYS A 25 1.82 -11.54 16.04
C LYS A 25 1.55 -12.19 14.68
N MET A 26 1.10 -11.43 13.68
CA MET A 26 0.96 -11.97 12.31
C MET A 26 2.32 -12.26 11.68
N LEU A 27 3.30 -11.38 11.88
CA LEU A 27 4.62 -11.47 11.24
C LEU A 27 5.53 -12.54 11.88
N ASP A 28 5.35 -12.82 13.18
CA ASP A 28 6.06 -13.89 13.90
C ASP A 28 5.33 -15.24 13.90
N GLY A 29 4.19 -15.33 13.21
CA GLY A 29 3.43 -16.57 13.01
C GLY A 29 2.52 -16.98 14.17
N ARG A 30 2.40 -16.16 15.24
CA ARG A 30 1.42 -16.43 16.31
C ARG A 30 -0.03 -16.27 15.83
N TYR A 31 -0.28 -15.39 14.86
CA TYR A 31 -1.55 -15.24 14.15
C TYR A 31 -1.39 -15.53 12.66
N PRO A 32 -2.43 -16.01 11.95
CA PRO A 32 -2.38 -16.16 10.50
C PRO A 32 -2.19 -14.80 9.83
N LEU A 33 -1.37 -14.76 8.78
CA LEU A 33 -1.22 -13.58 7.94
C LEU A 33 -2.57 -13.21 7.31
N SER A 34 -2.96 -11.95 7.43
CA SER A 34 -4.15 -11.41 6.76
C SER A 34 -3.88 -9.97 6.35
N PHE A 35 -3.67 -9.74 5.06
CA PHE A 35 -3.43 -8.39 4.54
C PHE A 35 -4.65 -7.48 4.77
N LYS A 36 -5.86 -7.99 4.52
CA LYS A 36 -7.13 -7.29 4.83
C LYS A 36 -7.21 -6.84 6.29
N ARG A 37 -6.86 -7.70 7.25
CA ARG A 37 -6.89 -7.34 8.68
C ARG A 37 -5.76 -6.36 9.01
N ALA A 38 -4.58 -6.54 8.45
CA ALA A 38 -3.45 -5.63 8.66
C ALA A 38 -3.75 -4.19 8.21
N VAL A 39 -4.36 -4.04 7.03
CA VAL A 39 -4.84 -2.75 6.50
C VAL A 39 -5.89 -2.14 7.44
N PHE A 40 -6.87 -2.92 7.89
CA PHE A 40 -7.87 -2.40 8.82
C PHE A 40 -7.24 -1.92 10.14
N LEU A 41 -6.31 -2.69 10.72
CA LEU A 41 -5.67 -2.36 11.99
C LEU A 41 -4.87 -1.06 11.90
N SER A 42 -4.11 -0.84 10.81
CA SER A 42 -3.34 0.39 10.61
C SER A 42 -4.24 1.62 10.47
N GLU A 43 -5.34 1.51 9.73
CA GLU A 43 -6.30 2.59 9.55
C GLU A 43 -7.13 2.87 10.81
N ASN A 44 -7.58 1.82 11.50
CA ASN A 44 -8.42 1.95 12.70
C ASN A 44 -7.67 2.63 13.87
N ALA A 45 -6.35 2.40 13.98
CA ALA A 45 -5.52 3.08 14.97
C ALA A 45 -5.54 4.63 14.79
N TYR A 46 -5.67 5.10 13.54
CA TYR A 46 -5.83 6.53 13.24
C TYR A 46 -7.16 7.10 13.75
N PHE A 47 -8.17 6.27 13.98
CA PHE A 47 -9.49 6.64 14.49
C PHE A 47 -9.72 6.24 15.95
N ASP A 48 -8.67 6.05 16.76
CA ASP A 48 -8.77 5.60 18.16
C ASP A 48 -9.49 4.25 18.33
N ASN A 49 -9.33 3.33 17.38
CA ASN A 49 -10.03 2.05 17.38
C ASN A 49 -11.57 2.16 17.36
N ARG A 50 -12.11 3.23 16.76
CA ARG A 50 -13.57 3.47 16.67
C ARG A 50 -14.23 2.90 15.41
N LEU A 51 -13.48 2.39 14.45
CA LEU A 51 -14.06 1.72 13.28
C LEU A 51 -14.50 0.29 13.64
N SER A 52 -15.57 -0.16 13.00
CA SER A 52 -16.06 -1.55 13.11
C SER A 52 -15.39 -2.44 12.06
N TYR A 53 -14.73 -3.50 12.52
CA TYR A 53 -14.17 -4.50 11.60
C TYR A 53 -15.27 -5.25 10.85
N ASP A 54 -16.41 -5.49 11.50
CA ASP A 54 -17.53 -6.21 10.89
C ASP A 54 -18.14 -5.42 9.73
N GLU A 55 -18.28 -4.10 9.88
CA GLU A 55 -18.76 -3.22 8.79
C GLU A 55 -17.77 -3.17 7.63
N PHE A 56 -16.47 -3.02 7.93
CA PHE A 56 -15.41 -3.06 6.93
C PHE A 56 -15.42 -4.40 6.17
N ASN A 57 -15.47 -5.50 6.90
CA ASN A 57 -15.47 -6.85 6.34
C ASN A 57 -16.75 -7.14 5.53
N ALA A 58 -17.91 -6.66 5.97
CA ALA A 58 -19.17 -6.80 5.24
C ALA A 58 -19.15 -6.07 3.89
N GLN A 59 -18.57 -4.86 3.85
CA GLN A 59 -18.39 -4.12 2.59
C GLN A 59 -17.46 -4.88 1.62
N ILE A 60 -16.29 -5.32 2.10
CA ILE A 60 -15.36 -6.12 1.30
C ILE A 60 -16.01 -7.42 0.79
N THR A 61 -16.74 -8.12 1.66
CA THR A 61 -17.45 -9.36 1.30
C THR A 61 -18.49 -9.10 0.20
N THR A 62 -19.23 -8.00 0.31
CA THR A 62 -20.21 -7.59 -0.70
C THR A 62 -19.53 -7.32 -2.04
N LEU A 63 -18.43 -6.58 -2.06
CA LEU A 63 -17.66 -6.32 -3.27
C LEU A 63 -17.09 -7.62 -3.88
N ALA A 64 -16.57 -8.52 -3.06
CA ALA A 64 -16.09 -9.82 -3.52
C ALA A 64 -17.21 -10.68 -4.13
N GLN A 65 -18.44 -10.62 -3.58
CA GLN A 65 -19.61 -11.25 -4.20
C GLN A 65 -19.92 -10.65 -5.56
N VAL A 66 -19.86 -9.31 -5.69
CA VAL A 66 -20.04 -8.64 -7.00
C VAL A 66 -18.96 -9.10 -7.98
N CYS A 67 -17.69 -9.23 -7.58
CA CYS A 67 -16.63 -9.81 -8.43
C CYS A 67 -16.98 -11.22 -8.91
N ARG A 68 -17.46 -12.11 -8.04
CA ARG A 68 -17.86 -13.48 -8.43
C ARG A 68 -19.02 -13.48 -9.43
N LEU A 69 -19.98 -12.58 -9.26
CA LEU A 69 -21.09 -12.39 -10.21
C LEU A 69 -20.60 -11.83 -11.55
N LEU A 70 -19.72 -10.82 -11.54
CA LEU A 70 -19.10 -10.26 -12.74
C LEU A 70 -18.32 -11.33 -13.50
N LYS A 71 -17.49 -12.13 -12.81
CA LYS A 71 -16.77 -13.27 -13.42
C LYS A 71 -17.74 -14.22 -14.12
N SER A 72 -18.78 -14.66 -13.40
CA SER A 72 -19.75 -15.64 -13.91
C SER A 72 -20.55 -15.11 -15.10
N ALA A 73 -20.96 -13.84 -15.06
CA ALA A 73 -21.70 -13.20 -16.14
C ALA A 73 -20.86 -12.99 -17.41
N ASN A 74 -19.54 -12.82 -17.26
CA ASN A 74 -18.61 -12.59 -18.37
C ASN A 74 -17.89 -13.87 -18.85
N ASP A 75 -17.99 -14.98 -18.13
CA ASP A 75 -17.29 -16.24 -18.46
C ASP A 75 -17.53 -16.76 -19.89
N PRO A 76 -18.76 -16.69 -20.44
CA PRO A 76 -19.02 -17.11 -21.83
C PRO A 76 -18.33 -16.23 -22.89
N TYR A 77 -17.96 -14.99 -22.53
CA TYR A 77 -17.32 -14.02 -23.42
C TYR A 77 -15.80 -13.93 -23.18
N PHE A 78 -15.27 -14.70 -22.23
CA PHE A 78 -13.88 -14.61 -21.83
C PHE A 78 -12.98 -15.38 -22.82
N LEU A 79 -12.21 -14.63 -23.62
CA LEU A 79 -11.42 -15.14 -24.75
C LEU A 79 -10.13 -15.88 -24.37
N TYR A 80 -9.79 -15.92 -23.08
CA TYR A 80 -8.58 -16.58 -22.59
C TYR A 80 -8.82 -18.09 -22.42
N ASP A 81 -7.95 -18.91 -22.99
CA ASP A 81 -8.14 -20.34 -23.24
C ASP A 81 -7.07 -21.25 -22.60
N ARG A 82 -6.22 -20.71 -21.70
CA ARG A 82 -5.21 -21.49 -20.98
C ARG A 82 -5.74 -22.09 -19.67
N ALA A 83 -4.97 -22.99 -19.05
CA ALA A 83 -5.45 -23.78 -17.91
C ALA A 83 -5.74 -22.92 -16.66
N ASP A 84 -5.05 -21.79 -16.53
CA ASP A 84 -5.23 -20.79 -15.49
C ASP A 84 -6.35 -19.78 -15.78
N LYS A 85 -7.20 -20.01 -16.79
CA LYS A 85 -8.35 -19.14 -17.16
C LYS A 85 -9.16 -18.66 -15.94
N GLU A 86 -9.45 -19.55 -15.00
CA GLU A 86 -10.23 -19.22 -13.80
C GLU A 86 -9.56 -18.14 -12.95
N GLN A 87 -8.23 -18.17 -12.82
CA GLN A 87 -7.46 -17.17 -12.07
C GLN A 87 -7.43 -15.81 -12.80
N VAL A 88 -7.21 -15.85 -14.11
CA VAL A 88 -7.24 -14.63 -14.96
C VAL A 88 -8.63 -13.99 -14.95
N ALA A 89 -9.69 -14.79 -15.03
CA ALA A 89 -11.07 -14.30 -15.00
C ALA A 89 -11.43 -13.64 -13.66
N ARG A 90 -10.93 -14.16 -12.53
CA ARG A 90 -11.12 -13.53 -11.20
C ARG A 90 -10.42 -12.17 -11.14
N ASN A 91 -9.16 -12.08 -11.58
CA ASN A 91 -8.42 -10.82 -11.65
C ASN A 91 -9.09 -9.79 -12.58
N ALA A 92 -9.62 -10.25 -13.72
CA ALA A 92 -10.39 -9.41 -14.64
C ALA A 92 -11.66 -8.86 -13.97
N ALA A 93 -12.40 -9.70 -13.24
CA ALA A 93 -13.61 -9.27 -12.53
C ALA A 93 -13.32 -8.23 -11.43
N VAL A 94 -12.22 -8.39 -10.68
CA VAL A 94 -11.78 -7.38 -9.69
C VAL A 94 -11.41 -6.06 -10.39
N PHE A 95 -10.69 -6.13 -11.51
CA PHE A 95 -10.33 -4.94 -12.29
C PHE A 95 -11.59 -4.22 -12.81
N MET A 96 -12.53 -4.96 -13.40
CA MET A 96 -13.79 -4.40 -13.90
C MET A 96 -14.60 -3.72 -12.81
N LEU A 97 -14.75 -4.37 -11.64
CA LEU A 97 -15.43 -3.79 -10.48
C LEU A 97 -14.83 -2.42 -10.11
N LEU A 98 -13.50 -2.34 -10.08
CA LEU A 98 -12.82 -1.12 -9.66
C LEU A 98 -12.82 -0.03 -10.74
N LYS A 99 -12.76 -0.39 -12.02
CA LYS A 99 -12.49 0.59 -13.09
C LYS A 99 -13.70 0.97 -13.93
N ASP A 100 -14.72 0.11 -13.98
CA ASP A 100 -15.94 0.31 -14.76
C ASP A 100 -17.21 0.41 -13.90
N SER A 101 -18.24 1.02 -14.49
CA SER A 101 -19.56 1.07 -13.86
C SER A 101 -20.20 -0.30 -13.93
N THR A 102 -20.55 -0.87 -12.77
CA THR A 102 -21.18 -2.19 -12.69
C THR A 102 -22.69 -2.04 -12.49
N ARG A 103 -23.49 -2.49 -13.46
CA ARG A 103 -24.95 -2.56 -13.30
C ARG A 103 -25.29 -3.69 -12.34
N LEU A 104 -25.92 -3.34 -11.24
CA LEU A 104 -26.49 -4.27 -10.27
C LEU A 104 -27.97 -4.50 -10.58
N GLY A 105 -28.58 -5.50 -9.94
CA GLY A 105 -30.01 -5.74 -10.05
C GLY A 105 -30.87 -4.54 -9.65
N LYS A 106 -32.11 -4.49 -10.15
CA LYS A 106 -33.12 -3.45 -9.84
C LYS A 106 -32.69 -2.02 -10.26
N GLY A 107 -31.96 -1.90 -11.36
CA GLY A 107 -31.56 -0.60 -11.93
C GLY A 107 -30.47 0.15 -11.16
N ARG A 108 -29.91 -0.46 -10.10
CA ARG A 108 -28.80 0.13 -9.34
C ARG A 108 -27.52 0.03 -10.15
N THR A 109 -26.67 1.05 -10.10
CA THR A 109 -25.33 1.01 -10.71
C THR A 109 -24.29 1.34 -9.66
N LEU A 110 -23.29 0.48 -9.51
CA LEU A 110 -22.11 0.77 -8.72
C LEU A 110 -21.15 1.62 -9.56
N ALA A 111 -20.83 2.80 -9.07
CA ALA A 111 -19.87 3.68 -9.71
C ALA A 111 -18.44 3.12 -9.55
N PRO A 112 -17.58 3.27 -10.57
CA PRO A 112 -16.19 2.83 -10.48
C PRO A 112 -15.38 3.68 -9.50
N TYR A 113 -14.29 3.08 -9.01
CA TYR A 113 -13.31 3.74 -8.17
C TYR A 113 -12.36 4.60 -9.02
N ARG A 114 -12.10 5.82 -8.55
CA ARG A 114 -11.35 6.85 -9.25
C ARG A 114 -10.10 7.26 -8.47
N TYR A 115 -9.10 7.71 -9.22
CA TYR A 115 -7.91 8.30 -8.64
C TYR A 115 -8.23 9.73 -8.19
N ASP A 116 -7.76 10.10 -7.01
CA ASP A 116 -7.84 11.44 -6.43
C ASP A 116 -6.52 12.17 -6.67
N PHE A 117 -6.52 13.14 -7.58
CA PHE A 117 -5.35 13.94 -7.91
C PHE A 117 -5.16 15.15 -6.99
N ASP A 118 -6.12 15.46 -6.11
CA ASP A 118 -6.08 16.68 -5.32
C ASP A 118 -5.11 16.57 -4.13
N ASP A 119 -5.08 15.42 -3.47
CA ASP A 119 -4.19 15.14 -2.33
C ASP A 119 -3.68 13.68 -2.37
N PHE A 120 -3.13 13.30 -3.52
CA PHE A 120 -2.70 11.92 -3.79
C PHE A 120 -1.60 11.41 -2.84
N ASN A 121 -0.78 12.31 -2.29
CA ASN A 121 0.25 11.98 -1.29
C ASN A 121 -0.28 11.93 0.15
N GLY A 122 -1.55 12.30 0.39
CA GLY A 122 -2.12 12.39 1.73
C GLY A 122 -1.43 13.42 2.62
N ASP A 123 -0.92 14.51 2.03
CA ASP A 123 -0.19 15.54 2.75
C ASP A 123 -1.10 16.42 3.59
N ARG A 124 -2.31 16.69 3.07
CA ARG A 124 -3.34 17.46 3.77
C ARG A 124 -4.21 16.57 4.65
N ASP A 125 -4.61 15.41 4.13
CA ASP A 125 -5.43 14.43 4.84
C ASP A 125 -4.87 13.02 4.66
N TRP A 126 -4.20 12.52 5.70
CA TRP A 126 -3.61 11.17 5.70
C TRP A 126 -4.62 10.06 5.38
N ARG A 127 -5.92 10.30 5.64
CA ARG A 127 -6.99 9.35 5.29
C ARG A 127 -7.09 9.08 3.79
N ASN A 128 -6.49 9.89 2.92
CA ASN A 128 -6.40 9.60 1.48
C ASN A 128 -5.62 8.31 1.16
N MET A 129 -4.76 7.86 2.07
CA MET A 129 -4.04 6.59 1.97
C MET A 129 -4.93 5.37 2.28
N PHE A 130 -6.14 5.58 2.82
CA PHE A 130 -6.94 4.55 3.46
C PHE A 130 -7.93 3.86 2.51
N VAL A 131 -7.99 2.54 2.59
CA VAL A 131 -9.02 1.70 1.97
C VAL A 131 -10.39 2.00 2.58
N THR A 132 -10.50 2.27 3.89
CA THR A 132 -11.78 2.64 4.53
C THR A 132 -12.36 3.92 3.94
N LYS A 133 -11.54 4.94 3.67
CA LYS A 133 -11.98 6.15 2.96
C LYS A 133 -12.37 5.82 1.52
N LEU A 134 -11.53 5.06 0.80
CA LEU A 134 -11.78 4.64 -0.58
C LEU A 134 -13.13 3.91 -0.74
N LEU A 135 -13.47 3.00 0.17
CA LEU A 135 -14.74 2.26 0.15
C LEU A 135 -15.95 3.18 0.23
N VAL A 136 -15.86 4.26 1.00
CA VAL A 136 -16.97 5.21 1.19
C VAL A 136 -17.04 6.24 0.06
N THR A 137 -15.91 6.79 -0.36
CA THR A 137 -15.85 7.93 -1.29
C THR A 137 -15.72 7.52 -2.75
N HIS A 138 -15.34 6.28 -3.02
CA HIS A 138 -14.91 5.78 -4.33
C HIS A 138 -13.72 6.57 -4.93
N ARG A 139 -12.95 7.28 -4.09
CA ARG A 139 -11.77 8.05 -4.46
C ARG A 139 -10.56 7.62 -3.64
N GLY A 140 -9.47 7.27 -4.31
CA GLY A 140 -8.21 6.84 -3.69
C GLY A 140 -7.02 7.17 -4.55
N ASN A 141 -5.87 6.60 -4.23
CA ASN A 141 -4.59 6.95 -4.85
C ASN A 141 -3.78 5.68 -5.18
N CYS A 142 -2.49 5.86 -5.50
CA CYS A 142 -1.54 4.79 -5.81
C CYS A 142 -1.28 3.83 -4.63
N HIS A 143 -1.85 4.11 -3.47
CA HIS A 143 -1.75 3.26 -2.29
C HIS A 143 -3.07 2.51 -2.02
N SER A 144 -4.15 3.25 -1.80
CA SER A 144 -5.45 2.66 -1.43
C SER A 144 -6.08 1.82 -2.54
N LEU A 145 -5.89 2.19 -3.82
CA LEU A 145 -6.45 1.43 -4.95
C LEU A 145 -5.80 0.03 -5.09
N PRO A 146 -4.45 -0.12 -5.18
CA PRO A 146 -3.81 -1.43 -5.18
C PRO A 146 -4.13 -2.26 -3.94
N PHE A 147 -4.24 -1.63 -2.76
CA PHE A 147 -4.58 -2.34 -1.52
C PHE A 147 -5.98 -2.93 -1.59
N LEU A 148 -6.99 -2.17 -2.02
CA LEU A 148 -8.34 -2.69 -2.20
C LEU A 148 -8.39 -3.81 -3.24
N TYR A 149 -7.69 -3.67 -4.37
CA TYR A 149 -7.60 -4.75 -5.36
C TYR A 149 -6.99 -6.00 -4.75
N LYS A 150 -5.85 -5.89 -4.05
CA LYS A 150 -5.16 -7.01 -3.43
C LYS A 150 -6.07 -7.73 -2.42
N ILE A 151 -6.81 -6.98 -1.60
CA ILE A 151 -7.80 -7.54 -0.68
C ILE A 151 -8.89 -8.31 -1.45
N LEU A 152 -9.46 -7.73 -2.50
CA LEU A 152 -10.52 -8.38 -3.29
C LEU A 152 -10.00 -9.59 -4.07
N ALA A 153 -8.76 -9.55 -4.53
CA ALA A 153 -8.09 -10.69 -5.16
C ALA A 153 -7.97 -11.86 -4.17
N GLU A 154 -7.52 -11.61 -2.94
CA GLU A 154 -7.46 -12.65 -1.89
C GLU A 154 -8.86 -13.21 -1.56
N GLU A 155 -9.87 -12.35 -1.40
CA GLU A 155 -11.25 -12.76 -1.10
C GLU A 155 -11.90 -13.58 -2.24
N THR A 156 -11.46 -13.38 -3.47
CA THR A 156 -11.97 -14.10 -4.65
C THR A 156 -11.08 -15.29 -5.03
N GLY A 157 -9.95 -15.50 -4.35
CA GLY A 157 -8.98 -16.54 -4.67
C GLY A 157 -8.23 -16.30 -5.98
N ALA A 158 -8.00 -15.03 -6.34
CA ALA A 158 -7.20 -14.62 -7.48
C ALA A 158 -5.74 -14.37 -7.06
N PRO A 159 -4.74 -14.85 -7.82
CA PRO A 159 -3.35 -14.51 -7.58
C PRO A 159 -3.09 -13.05 -7.99
N ALA A 160 -2.68 -12.23 -7.03
CA ALA A 160 -2.20 -10.88 -7.29
C ALA A 160 -1.19 -10.50 -6.21
N TRP A 161 -0.11 -9.84 -6.61
CA TRP A 161 0.95 -9.40 -5.72
C TRP A 161 1.11 -7.90 -5.82
N LEU A 162 1.34 -7.24 -4.69
CA LEU A 162 1.78 -5.86 -4.70
C LEU A 162 3.22 -5.80 -5.21
N ALA A 163 3.58 -4.70 -5.87
CA ALA A 163 4.94 -4.38 -6.26
C ALA A 163 5.19 -2.88 -6.07
N LEU A 164 6.46 -2.54 -5.83
CA LEU A 164 6.88 -1.18 -5.52
C LEU A 164 7.64 -0.56 -6.68
N ALA A 165 7.40 0.73 -6.90
CA ALA A 165 8.22 1.65 -7.67
C ALA A 165 8.44 2.91 -6.82
N PRO A 166 9.35 3.83 -7.21
CA PRO A 166 9.53 5.07 -6.45
C PRO A 166 8.20 5.78 -6.19
N ASN A 167 7.88 6.00 -4.91
CA ASN A 167 6.65 6.63 -4.43
C ASN A 167 5.32 5.99 -4.90
N HIS A 168 5.35 4.75 -5.42
CA HIS A 168 4.21 4.17 -6.12
C HIS A 168 4.05 2.67 -5.83
N ILE A 169 2.80 2.24 -5.67
CA ILE A 169 2.44 0.82 -5.53
C ILE A 169 1.56 0.43 -6.71
N TYR A 170 1.84 -0.74 -7.28
CA TYR A 170 1.04 -1.32 -8.35
C TYR A 170 0.90 -2.82 -8.10
N LEU A 171 0.25 -3.52 -9.04
CA LEU A 171 0.02 -4.96 -8.93
C LEU A 171 0.78 -5.69 -10.03
N LYS A 172 1.32 -6.87 -9.70
CA LYS A 172 1.76 -7.87 -10.66
C LYS A 172 0.86 -9.09 -10.57
N GLN A 173 0.65 -9.72 -11.71
CA GLN A 173 -0.03 -10.99 -11.86
C GLN A 173 0.76 -11.84 -12.86
N HIS A 174 0.47 -13.13 -12.89
CA HIS A 174 1.07 -14.06 -13.85
C HIS A 174 -0.05 -14.80 -14.59
N ASN A 175 0.13 -15.03 -15.90
CA ASN A 175 -0.72 -15.94 -16.64
C ASN A 175 0.12 -16.84 -17.60
N GLU A 176 -0.40 -18.00 -18.00
CA GLU A 176 0.33 -18.97 -18.83
C GLU A 176 0.68 -18.48 -20.25
N LYS A 177 -0.08 -17.54 -20.80
CA LYS A 177 0.08 -17.02 -22.16
C LYS A 177 1.14 -15.91 -22.24
N ASP A 178 1.07 -14.96 -21.32
CA ASP A 178 1.82 -13.70 -21.36
C ASP A 178 2.92 -13.64 -20.28
N GLY A 179 2.94 -14.58 -19.34
CA GLY A 179 3.84 -14.56 -18.20
C GLY A 179 3.43 -13.49 -17.18
N TRP A 180 4.42 -12.79 -16.61
CA TRP A 180 4.20 -11.69 -15.67
C TRP A 180 3.68 -10.44 -16.39
N TYR A 181 2.62 -9.86 -15.85
CA TYR A 181 2.07 -8.59 -16.32
C TYR A 181 1.70 -7.69 -15.14
N ASN A 182 1.67 -6.38 -15.40
CA ASN A 182 1.36 -5.38 -14.38
C ASN A 182 -0.05 -4.85 -14.56
N THR A 183 -0.69 -4.48 -13.45
CA THR A 183 -1.97 -3.79 -13.45
C THR A 183 -1.82 -2.45 -12.72
N GLU A 184 -2.03 -1.36 -13.45
CA GLU A 184 -1.99 0.01 -12.91
C GLU A 184 -3.40 0.59 -12.76
N LEU A 185 -3.84 0.74 -11.51
CA LEU A 185 -5.21 1.17 -11.20
C LEU A 185 -5.40 2.69 -11.27
N THR A 186 -4.31 3.46 -11.26
CA THR A 186 -4.30 4.91 -11.39
C THR A 186 -4.66 5.32 -12.82
N SER A 187 -3.95 4.78 -13.81
CA SER A 187 -4.18 5.04 -15.25
C SER A 187 -5.18 4.08 -15.89
N ARG A 188 -5.55 2.99 -15.21
CA ARG A 188 -6.38 1.91 -15.76
C ARG A 188 -5.70 1.21 -16.95
N THR A 189 -4.40 0.96 -16.83
CA THR A 189 -3.59 0.33 -17.90
C THR A 189 -2.85 -0.90 -17.39
N PHE A 190 -2.27 -1.66 -18.32
CA PHE A 190 -1.41 -2.82 -18.04
C PHE A 190 0.00 -2.55 -18.57
N PRO A 191 0.77 -1.67 -17.91
CA PRO A 191 2.08 -1.26 -18.42
C PRO A 191 3.06 -2.43 -18.41
N ASN A 192 3.94 -2.52 -19.40
CA ASN A 192 5.03 -3.51 -19.37
C ASN A 192 6.19 -3.02 -18.47
N ASP A 193 7.03 -3.97 -18.04
CA ASP A 193 8.18 -3.68 -17.15
C ASP A 193 9.17 -2.70 -17.79
N ALA A 194 9.36 -2.76 -19.12
CA ALA A 194 10.27 -1.86 -19.83
C ALA A 194 9.81 -0.40 -19.74
N TRP A 195 8.51 -0.15 -19.89
CA TRP A 195 7.94 1.18 -19.75
C TRP A 195 7.98 1.68 -18.31
N LEU A 196 7.65 0.83 -17.32
CA LEU A 196 7.76 1.20 -15.90
C LEU A 196 9.21 1.56 -15.53
N THR A 197 10.18 0.79 -16.04
CA THR A 197 11.60 1.05 -15.78
C THR A 197 12.05 2.35 -16.44
N ALA A 198 11.69 2.56 -17.72
CA ALA A 198 12.09 3.73 -18.49
C ALA A 198 11.46 5.03 -18.01
N SER A 199 10.22 4.97 -17.50
CA SER A 199 9.48 6.15 -17.05
C SER A 199 9.62 6.42 -15.55
N GLY A 200 9.75 5.38 -14.72
CA GLY A 200 9.54 5.45 -13.28
C GLY A 200 10.78 5.66 -12.41
N TYR A 201 11.88 6.23 -12.91
CA TYR A 201 13.13 6.43 -12.15
C TYR A 201 13.71 5.13 -11.54
N ILE A 202 13.50 4.01 -12.22
CA ILE A 202 13.98 2.71 -11.75
C ILE A 202 15.31 2.41 -12.42
N SER A 203 16.36 2.23 -11.63
CA SER A 203 17.67 1.83 -12.13
C SER A 203 17.85 0.32 -12.04
N LYS A 204 18.79 -0.23 -12.82
CA LYS A 204 19.21 -1.64 -12.69
C LYS A 204 19.64 -1.96 -11.26
N GLN A 205 20.33 -1.03 -10.59
CA GLN A 205 20.80 -1.23 -9.22
C GLN A 205 19.62 -1.37 -8.24
N THR A 206 18.57 -0.56 -8.39
CA THR A 206 17.37 -0.63 -7.54
C THR A 206 16.53 -1.88 -7.75
N ILE A 207 16.61 -2.49 -8.94
CA ILE A 207 16.00 -3.79 -9.22
C ILE A 207 16.83 -4.90 -8.55
N VAL A 208 18.15 -4.88 -8.75
CA VAL A 208 19.07 -5.88 -8.18
C VAL A 208 19.09 -5.85 -6.65
N SER A 209 18.95 -4.67 -6.04
CA SER A 209 18.88 -4.54 -4.57
C SER A 209 17.54 -4.97 -3.98
N GLY A 210 16.53 -5.29 -4.81
CA GLY A 210 15.23 -5.78 -4.39
C GLY A 210 14.31 -4.71 -3.80
N ILE A 211 14.62 -3.42 -3.96
CA ILE A 211 13.76 -2.34 -3.43
C ILE A 211 12.55 -2.05 -4.32
N TYR A 212 12.62 -2.38 -5.62
CA TYR A 212 11.56 -2.14 -6.60
C TYR A 212 11.33 -3.32 -7.56
N MET A 213 10.16 -3.32 -8.20
CA MET A 213 9.72 -4.21 -9.29
C MET A 213 9.51 -5.70 -8.98
N ASP A 214 9.87 -6.16 -7.79
CA ASP A 214 9.58 -7.51 -7.34
C ASP A 214 8.17 -7.64 -6.76
N THR A 215 7.67 -8.88 -6.73
CA THR A 215 6.41 -9.25 -6.08
C THR A 215 6.58 -9.35 -4.58
N LEU A 216 5.66 -8.74 -3.83
CA LEU A 216 5.66 -8.84 -2.38
C LEU A 216 4.94 -10.12 -1.91
N SER A 217 5.62 -10.87 -1.06
CA SER A 217 5.01 -11.96 -0.28
C SER A 217 3.91 -11.44 0.66
N ALA A 218 3.12 -12.37 1.21
CA ALA A 218 2.10 -12.03 2.22
C ALA A 218 2.72 -11.34 3.45
N GLN A 219 3.89 -11.80 3.90
CA GLN A 219 4.59 -11.24 5.04
C GLN A 219 5.11 -9.82 4.73
N GLN A 220 5.68 -9.60 3.55
CA GLN A 220 6.10 -8.26 3.10
C GLN A 220 4.91 -7.32 2.94
N SER A 221 3.77 -7.82 2.46
CA SER A 221 2.52 -7.03 2.35
C SER A 221 2.03 -6.56 3.72
N VAL A 222 2.08 -7.42 4.75
CA VAL A 222 1.79 -7.02 6.14
C VAL A 222 2.84 -6.04 6.69
N ALA A 223 4.10 -6.18 6.30
CA ALA A 223 5.17 -5.24 6.69
C ALA A 223 4.97 -3.82 6.12
N LEU A 224 4.30 -3.68 4.96
CA LEU A 224 3.87 -2.35 4.45
C LEU A 224 2.98 -1.65 5.50
N CYS A 225 2.02 -2.37 6.08
CA CYS A 225 1.07 -1.83 7.05
C CYS A 225 1.73 -1.36 8.35
N LEU A 226 2.92 -1.86 8.72
CA LEU A 226 3.71 -1.32 9.83
C LEU A 226 4.21 0.10 9.53
N VAL A 227 4.63 0.37 8.30
CA VAL A 227 5.04 1.71 7.88
C VAL A 227 3.84 2.64 7.79
N ASP A 228 2.68 2.16 7.32
CA ASP A 228 1.43 2.93 7.34
C ASP A 228 1.01 3.28 8.77
N LEU A 229 1.12 2.33 9.69
CA LEU A 229 0.84 2.51 11.12
C LEU A 229 1.78 3.56 11.73
N ALA A 230 3.08 3.50 11.41
CA ALA A 230 4.07 4.46 11.85
C ALA A 230 3.79 5.87 11.31
N LYS A 231 3.52 5.99 10.01
CA LYS A 231 3.18 7.26 9.35
C LYS A 231 1.87 7.85 9.86
N GLY A 232 0.85 7.02 10.07
CA GLY A 232 -0.39 7.44 10.70
C GLY A 232 -0.15 8.01 12.10
N CYS A 233 0.70 7.34 12.91
CA CYS A 233 1.06 7.82 14.25
C CYS A 233 1.80 9.16 14.19
N GLU A 234 2.79 9.30 13.31
CA GLU A 234 3.52 10.56 13.06
C GLU A 234 2.58 11.69 12.64
N ARG A 235 1.68 11.45 11.69
CA ARG A 235 0.70 12.44 11.22
C ARG A 235 -0.29 12.85 12.32
N ARG A 236 -0.58 11.94 13.25
CA ARG A 236 -1.59 12.13 14.29
C ARG A 236 -1.06 12.76 15.58
N LEU A 237 0.13 12.37 16.02
CA LEU A 237 0.74 12.81 17.27
C LEU A 237 1.88 13.82 17.08
N GLY A 238 2.33 14.00 15.84
CA GLY A 238 3.51 14.79 15.50
C GLY A 238 4.80 13.97 15.57
N PRO A 239 5.85 14.40 14.86
CA PRO A 239 7.07 13.62 14.65
C PRO A 239 7.82 13.31 15.95
N VAL A 240 7.90 14.27 16.88
CA VAL A 240 8.64 14.08 18.14
C VAL A 240 7.93 13.07 19.06
N ALA A 241 6.61 13.17 19.21
CA ALA A 241 5.86 12.30 20.10
C ALA A 241 5.71 10.87 19.56
N ALA A 242 5.75 10.70 18.24
CA ALA A 242 5.65 9.41 17.56
C ALA A 242 7.01 8.73 17.33
N GLU A 243 8.14 9.45 17.42
CA GLU A 243 9.47 8.94 17.04
C GLU A 243 9.82 7.57 17.62
N PRO A 244 9.65 7.28 18.93
CA PRO A 244 9.97 5.95 19.47
C PRO A 244 9.14 4.83 18.83
N PHE A 245 7.86 5.10 18.57
CA PHE A 245 6.96 4.16 17.93
C PHE A 245 7.28 3.99 16.44
N VAL A 246 7.67 5.07 15.75
CA VAL A 246 8.14 5.01 14.36
C VAL A 246 9.38 4.12 14.23
N LEU A 247 10.36 4.29 15.13
CA LEU A 247 11.56 3.45 15.15
C LEU A 247 11.21 1.98 15.42
N GLN A 248 10.29 1.71 16.34
CA GLN A 248 9.81 0.35 16.65
C GLN A 248 9.12 -0.32 15.45
N CYS A 249 8.23 0.39 14.76
CA CYS A 249 7.54 -0.11 13.57
C CYS A 249 8.50 -0.35 12.41
N THR A 250 9.41 0.59 12.15
CA THR A 250 10.39 0.46 11.05
C THR A 250 11.38 -0.67 11.31
N GLU A 251 11.79 -0.88 12.57
CA GLU A 251 12.66 -2.01 12.93
C GLU A 251 11.99 -3.35 12.63
N LEU A 252 10.75 -3.55 13.09
CA LEU A 252 10.01 -4.78 12.83
C LEU A 252 9.74 -4.96 11.32
N ALA A 253 9.36 -3.89 10.62
CA ALA A 253 9.16 -3.95 9.17
C ALA A 253 10.43 -4.42 8.44
N LEU A 254 11.61 -3.93 8.84
CA LEU A 254 12.89 -4.29 8.23
C LEU A 254 13.40 -5.69 8.64
N GLN A 255 12.92 -6.27 9.74
CA GLN A 255 13.18 -7.68 10.06
C GLN A 255 12.46 -8.61 9.08
N HIS A 256 11.25 -8.25 8.64
CA HIS A 256 10.41 -9.07 7.77
C HIS A 256 10.47 -8.68 6.29
N PHE A 257 10.95 -7.46 6.00
CA PHE A 257 11.19 -6.96 4.65
C PHE A 257 12.44 -6.07 4.63
N PRO A 258 13.66 -6.68 4.62
CA PRO A 258 14.93 -5.94 4.79
C PRO A 258 15.23 -4.87 3.73
N HIS A 259 14.69 -5.05 2.52
CA HIS A 259 14.87 -4.14 1.38
C HIS A 259 13.70 -3.16 1.23
N TYR A 260 12.82 -3.02 2.23
CA TYR A 260 11.70 -2.09 2.13
C TYR A 260 12.16 -0.63 2.25
N ILE A 261 12.29 0.04 1.11
CA ILE A 261 12.88 1.37 1.05
C ILE A 261 12.12 2.41 1.87
N ASN A 262 10.78 2.38 1.92
CA ASN A 262 10.01 3.35 2.71
C ASN A 262 10.24 3.17 4.22
N ALA A 263 10.44 1.94 4.70
CA ALA A 263 10.82 1.70 6.10
C ALA A 263 12.23 2.21 6.39
N GLN A 264 13.18 2.02 5.46
CA GLN A 264 14.54 2.53 5.60
C GLN A 264 14.56 4.07 5.64
N LEU A 265 13.87 4.73 4.71
CA LEU A 265 13.75 6.20 4.64
C LEU A 265 13.11 6.77 5.90
N LEU A 266 11.99 6.19 6.36
CA LEU A 266 11.32 6.64 7.57
C LEU A 266 12.21 6.48 8.81
N ARG A 267 12.96 5.37 8.90
CA ARG A 267 13.92 5.15 9.98
C ARG A 267 15.06 6.16 9.94
N ALA A 268 15.65 6.40 8.77
CA ALA A 268 16.75 7.36 8.61
C ALA A 268 16.33 8.77 9.00
N GLU A 269 15.14 9.21 8.59
CA GLU A 269 14.59 10.52 8.93
C GLU A 269 14.29 10.64 10.43
N ALA A 270 13.75 9.60 11.08
CA ALA A 270 13.57 9.57 12.53
C ALA A 270 14.91 9.68 13.28
N LEU A 271 15.92 8.91 12.87
CA LEU A 271 17.27 8.95 13.45
C LEU A 271 17.96 10.31 13.23
N ARG A 272 17.77 10.92 12.06
CA ARG A 272 18.27 12.27 11.77
C ARG A 272 17.71 13.29 12.75
N ARG A 273 16.40 13.31 12.95
CA ARG A 273 15.77 14.23 13.90
C ARG A 273 16.20 13.95 15.34
N GLN A 274 16.42 12.69 15.69
CA GLN A 274 16.97 12.32 17.00
C GLN A 274 18.37 12.91 17.18
N PHE A 275 19.24 12.83 16.17
CA PHE A 275 20.57 13.43 16.15
C PHE A 275 20.52 14.96 16.26
N GLU A 276 19.69 15.62 15.44
CA GLU A 276 19.55 17.09 15.42
C GLU A 276 19.11 17.69 16.77
N ARG A 277 18.46 16.91 17.63
CA ARG A 277 18.04 17.32 18.98
C ARG A 277 19.05 17.01 20.08
N GLN A 278 20.11 16.24 19.80
CA GLN A 278 21.12 15.93 20.81
C GLN A 278 21.98 17.16 21.10
N THR A 279 22.14 17.48 22.38
CA THR A 279 23.02 18.57 22.85
C THR A 279 24.27 18.05 23.55
N ASN A 280 24.30 16.77 23.95
CA ASN A 280 25.44 16.11 24.57
C ASN A 280 26.33 15.45 23.52
N ALA A 281 27.65 15.66 23.59
CA ALA A 281 28.63 15.11 22.67
C ALA A 281 28.59 13.58 22.53
N ALA A 282 28.46 12.84 23.63
CA ALA A 282 28.43 11.37 23.59
C ALA A 282 27.15 10.83 22.95
N ASP A 283 25.99 11.45 23.25
CA ASP A 283 24.71 11.06 22.66
C ASP A 283 24.63 11.47 21.19
N SER A 284 25.17 12.65 20.85
CA SER A 284 25.28 13.15 19.48
C SER A 284 26.12 12.20 18.62
N GLN A 285 27.26 11.74 19.11
CA GLN A 285 28.11 10.77 18.39
C GLN A 285 27.38 9.45 18.10
N ARG A 286 26.65 8.91 19.10
CA ARG A 286 25.86 7.68 18.92
C ARG A 286 24.70 7.86 17.94
N ALA A 287 23.96 8.95 18.06
CA ALA A 287 22.85 9.27 17.17
C ALA A 287 23.34 9.52 15.73
N TYR A 288 24.48 10.20 15.56
CA TYR A 288 25.12 10.40 14.27
C TYR A 288 25.50 9.07 13.62
N ALA A 289 26.20 8.18 14.34
CA ALA A 289 26.60 6.88 13.80
C ALA A 289 25.38 6.02 13.37
N ALA A 290 24.29 6.06 14.14
CA ALA A 290 23.06 5.36 13.78
C ALA A 290 22.39 5.96 12.53
N MET A 291 22.33 7.29 12.45
CA MET A 291 21.82 8.02 11.28
C MET A 291 22.66 7.73 10.04
N GLU A 292 23.99 7.83 10.13
CA GLU A 292 24.95 7.57 9.06
C GLU A 292 24.80 6.13 8.54
N ALA A 293 24.75 5.13 9.42
CA ALA A 293 24.53 3.74 9.03
C ALA A 293 23.21 3.54 8.27
N ALA A 294 22.13 4.22 8.69
CA ALA A 294 20.84 4.15 8.01
C ALA A 294 20.88 4.76 6.59
N TYR A 295 21.53 5.92 6.42
CA TYR A 295 21.71 6.54 5.10
C TYR A 295 22.65 5.75 4.19
N THR A 296 23.73 5.18 4.73
CA THR A 296 24.64 4.32 3.97
C THR A 296 23.90 3.11 3.41
N ARG A 297 23.08 2.45 4.23
CA ARG A 297 22.26 1.33 3.76
C ARG A 297 21.30 1.72 2.63
N ILE A 298 20.65 2.88 2.73
CA ILE A 298 19.79 3.41 1.65
C ILE A 298 20.62 3.65 0.39
N PHE A 299 21.79 4.27 0.52
CA PHE A 299 22.67 4.56 -0.61
C PHE A 299 23.13 3.29 -1.34
N GLU A 300 23.47 2.23 -0.61
CA GLU A 300 23.88 0.93 -1.16
C GLU A 300 22.80 0.27 -2.03
N THR A 301 21.52 0.54 -1.75
CA THR A 301 20.41 0.03 -2.58
C THR A 301 20.34 0.66 -3.97
N GLY A 302 21.06 1.75 -4.21
CA GLY A 302 20.95 2.55 -5.43
C GLY A 302 19.76 3.51 -5.43
N TYR A 303 19.08 3.67 -4.28
CA TYR A 303 17.97 4.61 -4.15
C TYR A 303 18.40 6.04 -4.55
N ARG A 304 17.49 6.70 -5.26
CA ARG A 304 17.53 8.12 -5.59
C ARG A 304 16.15 8.67 -5.34
N GLU A 305 16.08 9.80 -4.65
CA GLU A 305 14.82 10.50 -4.46
C GLU A 305 14.31 11.00 -5.82
N MET A 306 13.08 10.65 -6.17
CA MET A 306 12.40 11.22 -7.32
C MET A 306 11.84 12.58 -6.88
N PRO A 307 12.25 13.71 -7.50
CA PRO A 307 11.71 15.01 -7.14
C PRO A 307 10.19 15.07 -7.35
N ALA A 308 9.47 15.72 -6.45
CA ALA A 308 8.01 15.78 -6.47
C ALA A 308 7.40 16.27 -7.82
N PRO A 309 7.96 17.28 -8.52
CA PRO A 309 7.46 17.67 -9.84
C PRO A 309 7.58 16.56 -10.88
N MET A 310 8.67 15.79 -10.84
CA MET A 310 8.91 14.69 -11.77
C MET A 310 7.95 13.53 -11.50
N TYR A 311 7.64 13.26 -10.23
CA TYR A 311 6.62 12.29 -9.87
C TYR A 311 5.23 12.71 -10.38
N ALA A 312 4.86 13.97 -10.22
CA ALA A 312 3.59 14.48 -10.74
C ALA A 312 3.51 14.40 -12.28
N GLU A 313 4.59 14.72 -12.98
CA GLU A 313 4.70 14.58 -14.44
C GLU A 313 4.62 13.12 -14.88
N TRP A 314 5.34 12.22 -14.20
CA TRP A 314 5.27 10.78 -14.44
C TRP A 314 3.85 10.26 -14.26
N LEU A 315 3.18 10.62 -13.16
CA LEU A 315 1.80 10.23 -12.87
C LEU A 315 0.83 10.69 -13.97
N GLN A 316 1.01 11.92 -14.49
CA GLN A 316 0.25 12.40 -15.63
C GLN A 316 0.57 11.63 -16.91
N ALA A 317 1.83 11.29 -17.16
CA ALA A 317 2.25 10.50 -18.31
C ALA A 317 1.63 9.10 -18.28
N VAL A 318 1.63 8.45 -17.11
CA VAL A 318 0.99 7.14 -16.86
C VAL A 318 -0.49 7.17 -17.23
N VAL A 319 -1.20 8.25 -16.86
CA VAL A 319 -2.61 8.45 -17.20
C VAL A 319 -2.82 8.74 -18.69
N LYS A 320 -1.94 9.52 -19.33
CA LYS A 320 -2.03 9.90 -20.75
C LYS A 320 -1.66 8.77 -21.70
N GLU A 321 -0.77 7.86 -21.31
CA GLU A 321 -0.30 6.76 -22.17
C GLU A 321 -1.41 5.80 -22.59
N LYS A 322 -2.53 5.80 -21.85
CA LYS A 322 -3.80 5.19 -22.27
C LYS A 322 -4.16 5.47 -23.74
N ALA A 323 -3.81 6.66 -24.27
CA ALA A 323 -4.14 7.05 -25.64
C ALA A 323 -3.30 6.35 -26.73
N LYS A 324 -2.12 5.77 -26.41
CA LYS A 324 -1.24 5.14 -27.40
C LYS A 324 -1.56 3.67 -27.68
N TYR A 325 -2.18 2.96 -26.74
CA TYR A 325 -2.52 1.54 -26.87
C TYR A 325 -4.01 1.27 -27.14
N GLN A 326 -4.83 2.33 -27.28
CA GLN A 326 -6.22 2.20 -27.74
C GLN A 326 -6.37 2.26 -29.28
N THR A 327 -5.28 2.51 -30.02
CA THR A 327 -5.27 2.63 -31.49
C THR A 327 -4.64 1.44 -32.22
N GLN A 328 -4.32 0.36 -31.52
CA GLN A 328 -3.90 -0.89 -32.15
C GLN A 328 -4.67 -2.05 -31.52
N HIS A 329 -5.90 -2.28 -31.99
CA HIS A 329 -6.45 -3.59 -32.35
C HIS A 329 -7.84 -3.42 -32.95
#